data_AF-A0A2T4V9L5-F1
#
_entry.id   AF-A0A2T4V9L5-F1
#
_cell.length_a   1.000
_cell.length_b   1.000
_cell.length_c   1.000
_cell.angle_alpha   90.00
_cell.angle_beta   90.00
_cell.angle_gamma   90.00
#
_symmetry.space_group_name_H-M   'P 1'
#
loop_
_entity.id
_entity.type
_entity.pdbx_description
1 polymer ?
#
loop_
_entity_poly.entity_id
_entity_poly.type
_entity_poly.pdbx_seq_one_letter_code
_entity_poly.pdbx_strand_id
1 'polypeptide(L)'
;MARGRTMKRGLWVRLLLLGAMVLLLDGCATVSGGHIPPSAFEFHDVVDKTGPEPGGWKIAQVNILLTRVSQLRPLQAWCDVEVGVPVTNWKRAISNVTAQRRSAEAADAAAQMVLSGPETVSALACDQFRVEMLRLLREPLKGVRVTKFLTAGIEPKTFPED
;
A
#
# COMPACT_ATOMS: atom_id res chain seq x y z
N MET A 1 68.08 -28.95 -11.50
CA MET A 1 67.39 -27.69 -11.85
C MET A 1 66.02 -28.02 -12.42
N ALA A 2 64.92 -27.73 -11.70
CA ALA A 2 63.56 -27.49 -12.22
C ALA A 2 62.57 -27.47 -11.05
N ARG A 3 62.46 -26.32 -10.36
CA ARG A 3 61.43 -26.07 -9.35
C ARG A 3 60.56 -24.92 -9.86
N GLY A 4 59.26 -25.06 -9.74
CA GLY A 4 58.34 -23.92 -9.78
C GLY A 4 57.50 -23.80 -11.04
N ARG A 5 56.42 -24.59 -11.13
CA ARG A 5 55.29 -24.23 -12.00
C ARG A 5 53.94 -24.71 -11.46
N THR A 6 53.68 -24.47 -10.17
CA THR A 6 52.40 -24.86 -9.53
C THR A 6 51.85 -23.80 -8.56
N MET A 7 52.34 -22.55 -8.61
CA MET A 7 51.95 -21.51 -7.63
C MET A 7 51.25 -20.30 -8.27
N LYS A 8 50.47 -20.51 -9.33
CA LYS A 8 49.63 -19.44 -9.93
C LYS A 8 48.14 -19.77 -10.02
N ARG A 9 47.74 -21.05 -9.99
CA ARG A 9 46.33 -21.45 -10.14
C ARG A 9 45.50 -21.32 -8.85
N GLY A 10 46.10 -21.53 -7.68
CA GLY A 10 45.37 -21.47 -6.40
C GLY A 10 44.97 -20.06 -5.96
N LEU A 11 45.73 -19.04 -6.36
CA LEU A 11 45.48 -17.65 -5.95
C LEU A 11 44.30 -17.02 -6.70
N TRP A 12 44.13 -17.36 -7.97
CA TRP A 12 43.02 -16.88 -8.80
C TRP A 12 41.68 -17.49 -8.41
N VAL A 13 41.66 -18.77 -8.03
CA VAL A 13 40.45 -19.44 -7.53
C VAL A 13 39.97 -18.84 -6.20
N ARG A 14 40.91 -18.47 -5.31
CA ARG A 14 40.57 -17.81 -4.03
C ARG A 14 40.06 -16.38 -4.20
N LEU A 15 40.58 -15.61 -5.16
CA LEU A 15 40.06 -14.27 -5.46
C LEU A 15 38.67 -14.31 -6.09
N LEU A 16 38.37 -15.29 -6.96
CA LEU A 16 37.04 -15.48 -7.54
C LEU A 16 35.99 -15.89 -6.49
N LEU A 17 36.37 -16.68 -5.48
CA LEU A 17 35.49 -17.07 -4.39
C LEU A 17 35.20 -15.93 -3.39
N LEU A 18 36.13 -15.00 -3.19
CA LEU A 18 35.93 -13.81 -2.35
C LEU A 18 35.15 -12.70 -3.06
N GLY A 19 35.22 -12.60 -4.40
CA GLY A 19 34.44 -11.63 -5.18
C GLY A 19 32.97 -12.01 -5.36
N ALA A 20 32.63 -13.31 -5.34
CA ALA A 20 31.26 -13.78 -5.54
C ALA A 20 30.35 -13.63 -4.31
N MET A 21 30.92 -13.47 -3.10
CA MET A 21 30.11 -13.40 -1.86
C MET A 21 29.56 -12.00 -1.55
N VAL A 22 30.00 -10.95 -2.27
CA VAL A 22 29.57 -9.56 -2.03
C VAL A 22 28.30 -9.18 -2.81
N LEU A 23 27.87 -9.99 -3.78
CA LEU A 23 26.73 -9.67 -4.67
C LEU A 23 25.38 -10.28 -4.24
N LEU A 24 25.28 -10.90 -3.07
CA LEU A 24 24.04 -11.54 -2.58
C LEU A 24 23.31 -10.74 -1.48
N LEU A 25 23.68 -9.49 -1.26
CA LEU A 25 23.00 -8.57 -0.32
C LEU A 25 22.01 -7.63 -1.01
N ASP A 26 21.55 -7.97 -2.22
CA ASP A 26 20.31 -7.38 -2.74
C ASP A 26 19.14 -7.98 -1.95
N GLY A 27 18.85 -7.33 -0.82
CA GLY A 27 17.72 -7.66 0.02
C GLY A 27 16.45 -7.66 -0.80
N CYS A 28 15.89 -8.85 -1.04
CA CYS A 28 14.49 -9.00 -1.39
C CYS A 28 13.68 -8.27 -0.33
N ALA A 29 13.20 -7.07 -0.66
CA ALA A 29 12.21 -6.38 0.13
C ALA A 29 10.91 -7.18 0.00
N THR A 30 10.73 -8.17 0.87
CA THR A 30 9.48 -8.90 0.99
C THR A 30 8.46 -7.90 1.53
N VAL A 31 7.52 -7.51 0.68
CA VAL A 31 6.33 -6.74 1.08
C VAL A 31 5.45 -7.70 1.89
N SER A 32 5.63 -7.71 3.21
CA SER A 32 4.81 -8.49 4.15
C SER A 32 3.53 -7.73 4.51
N GLY A 33 2.83 -7.22 3.51
CA GLY A 33 1.45 -6.74 3.62
C GLY A 33 0.63 -7.55 2.64
N GLY A 34 -0.19 -8.48 3.15
CA GLY A 34 -1.06 -9.31 2.30
C GLY A 34 -2.04 -8.45 1.49
N HIS A 35 -2.74 -9.08 0.55
CA HIS A 35 -3.82 -8.43 -0.19
C HIS A 35 -4.89 -7.91 0.76
N ILE A 36 -5.17 -6.61 0.71
CA ILE A 36 -6.20 -5.95 1.49
C ILE A 36 -7.56 -6.43 0.95
N PRO A 37 -8.37 -7.14 1.74
CA PRO A 37 -9.64 -7.66 1.25
C PRO A 37 -10.66 -6.53 1.06
N PRO A 38 -11.60 -6.64 0.10
CA PRO A 38 -12.69 -5.68 -0.05
C PRO A 38 -13.50 -5.46 1.24
N SER A 39 -13.59 -6.49 2.11
CA SER A 39 -14.28 -6.41 3.41
C SER A 39 -13.62 -5.46 4.40
N ALA A 40 -12.34 -5.11 4.22
CA ALA A 40 -11.67 -4.10 5.05
C ALA A 40 -12.31 -2.71 4.87
N PHE A 41 -12.96 -2.44 3.73
CA PHE A 41 -13.61 -1.17 3.43
C PHE A 41 -15.13 -1.23 3.69
N GLU A 42 -15.56 -1.32 4.94
CA GLU A 42 -16.98 -1.29 5.27
C GLU A 42 -17.55 0.13 5.11
N PHE A 43 -18.44 0.31 4.12
CA PHE A 43 -19.03 1.62 3.82
C PHE A 43 -20.35 1.82 4.57
N HIS A 44 -20.44 2.92 5.30
CA HIS A 44 -21.64 3.38 6.01
C HIS A 44 -22.16 4.66 5.38
N ASP A 45 -23.47 4.79 5.23
CA ASP A 45 -24.09 6.03 4.76
C ASP A 45 -23.98 7.09 5.87
N VAL A 46 -23.47 8.28 5.52
CA VAL A 46 -23.24 9.40 6.45
C VAL A 46 -24.06 10.64 6.08
N VAL A 47 -24.56 10.67 4.85
CA VAL A 47 -25.52 11.67 4.38
C VAL A 47 -26.58 10.92 3.60
N ASP A 48 -27.80 10.95 4.11
CA ASP A 48 -28.95 10.32 3.46
C ASP A 48 -29.20 10.94 2.09
N LYS A 49 -29.58 10.09 1.13
CA LYS A 49 -30.07 10.54 -0.18
C LYS A 49 -31.50 11.06 -0.02
N THR A 50 -31.64 12.27 0.50
CA THR A 50 -32.93 12.96 0.60
C THR A 50 -33.12 13.87 -0.61
N GLY A 51 -33.91 13.41 -1.58
CA GLY A 51 -34.30 14.20 -2.77
C GLY A 51 -34.06 13.53 -4.12
N PRO A 52 -34.61 14.10 -5.21
CA PRO A 52 -34.52 13.54 -6.57
C PRO A 52 -33.13 13.70 -7.22
N GLU A 53 -32.22 14.47 -6.60
CA GLU A 53 -30.90 14.77 -7.17
C GLU A 53 -29.85 13.69 -6.84
N PRO A 54 -28.81 13.52 -7.69
CA PRO A 54 -27.63 12.76 -7.34
C PRO A 54 -26.99 13.32 -6.06
N GLY A 55 -26.89 12.49 -5.03
CA GLY A 55 -26.43 12.94 -3.72
C GLY A 55 -26.26 11.78 -2.75
N GLY A 56 -25.99 12.12 -1.50
CA GLY A 56 -25.65 11.18 -0.44
C GLY A 56 -24.18 10.77 -0.46
N TRP A 57 -23.64 10.50 0.72
CA TRP A 57 -22.25 10.10 0.92
C TRP A 57 -22.21 8.86 1.79
N LYS A 58 -21.26 7.99 1.46
CA LYS A 58 -20.87 6.87 2.30
C LYS A 58 -19.38 6.86 2.52
N ILE A 59 -19.00 6.37 3.69
CA ILE A 59 -17.64 6.44 4.17
C ILE A 59 -17.21 5.10 4.72
N ALA A 60 -15.97 4.71 4.43
CA ALA A 60 -15.27 3.62 5.09
C ALA A 60 -14.02 4.17 5.78
N GLN A 61 -13.73 3.69 6.99
CA GLN A 61 -12.51 4.02 7.74
C GLN A 61 -11.70 2.74 7.98
N VAL A 62 -10.42 2.77 7.62
CA VAL A 62 -9.51 1.64 7.76
C VAL A 62 -8.16 2.13 8.30
N ASN A 63 -7.59 1.42 9.26
CA ASN A 63 -6.21 1.58 9.69
C ASN A 63 -5.35 0.50 9.03
N ILE A 64 -4.40 0.88 8.20
CA ILE A 64 -3.61 -0.04 7.38
C ILE A 64 -2.14 -0.02 7.83
N LEU A 65 -1.60 -1.19 8.15
CA LEU A 65 -0.19 -1.37 8.41
C LEU A 65 0.60 -1.51 7.11
N LEU A 66 1.42 -0.50 6.82
CA LEU A 66 2.44 -0.58 5.79
C LEU A 66 3.74 -1.09 6.41
N THR A 67 4.20 -2.25 5.94
CA THR A 67 5.47 -2.85 6.41
C THR A 67 6.40 -3.17 5.25
N ARG A 68 7.64 -2.68 5.33
CA ARG A 68 8.75 -3.08 4.47
C ARG A 68 9.81 -3.78 5.32
N VAL A 69 9.99 -5.07 5.09
CA VAL A 69 11.09 -5.83 5.69
C VAL A 69 12.34 -5.63 4.84
N SER A 70 13.19 -4.68 5.24
CA SER A 70 14.45 -4.37 4.56
C SER A 70 15.50 -3.98 5.58
N GLN A 71 16.74 -4.49 5.41
CA GLN A 71 17.87 -4.11 6.26
C GLN A 71 18.34 -2.67 6.04
N LEU A 72 18.20 -2.17 4.80
CA LEU A 72 18.71 -0.84 4.42
C LEU A 72 17.67 0.25 4.63
N ARG A 73 16.38 -0.05 4.40
CA ARG A 73 15.28 0.92 4.46
C ARG A 73 14.03 0.30 5.11
N PRO A 74 14.07 -0.11 6.39
CA PRO A 74 12.89 -0.63 7.06
C PRO A 74 11.79 0.45 7.11
N LEU A 75 10.54 0.01 7.04
CA LEU A 75 9.39 0.89 7.23
C LEU A 75 8.30 0.12 7.96
N GLN A 76 7.73 0.74 8.99
CA GLN A 76 6.53 0.28 9.67
C GLN A 76 5.66 1.51 9.95
N ALA A 77 4.47 1.56 9.37
CA ALA A 77 3.59 2.72 9.47
C ALA A 77 2.13 2.28 9.54
N TRP A 78 1.44 2.67 10.61
CA TRP A 78 -0.01 2.57 10.71
C TRP A 78 -0.64 3.81 10.09
N CYS A 79 -1.37 3.61 9.00
CA CYS A 79 -1.96 4.68 8.21
C CYS A 79 -3.48 4.63 8.32
N ASP A 80 -4.05 5.64 8.98
CA ASP A 80 -5.49 5.88 9.01
C ASP A 80 -5.96 6.41 7.65
N VAL A 81 -6.93 5.74 7.04
CA VAL A 81 -7.50 6.14 5.75
C VAL A 81 -9.03 6.14 5.80
N GLU A 82 -9.59 7.30 5.49
CA GLU A 82 -11.01 7.48 5.25
C GLU A 82 -11.26 7.57 3.75
N VAL A 83 -12.16 6.73 3.24
CA VAL A 83 -12.59 6.77 1.85
C VAL A 83 -14.04 7.20 1.80
N GLY A 84 -14.29 8.40 1.25
CA GLY A 84 -15.63 8.92 1.02
C GLY A 84 -16.05 8.75 -0.43
N VAL A 85 -17.22 8.14 -0.66
CA VAL A 85 -17.75 7.85 -2.00
C VAL A 85 -19.18 8.39 -2.10
N PRO A 86 -19.57 9.05 -3.20
CA PRO A 86 -20.95 9.44 -3.39
C PRO A 86 -21.84 8.20 -3.59
N VAL A 87 -23.02 8.19 -2.99
CA VAL A 87 -24.01 7.10 -3.18
C VAL A 87 -24.45 7.03 -4.65
N THR A 88 -24.67 8.19 -5.25
CA THR A 88 -24.94 8.35 -6.69
C THR A 88 -24.01 9.40 -7.26
N ASN A 89 -23.35 9.11 -8.38
CA ASN A 89 -22.71 10.14 -9.19
C ASN A 89 -23.59 10.47 -10.41
N TRP A 90 -23.25 11.51 -11.17
CA TRP A 90 -23.98 11.95 -12.37
C TRP A 90 -24.19 10.85 -13.43
N LYS A 91 -23.47 9.73 -13.36
CA LYS A 91 -23.57 8.62 -14.31
C LYS A 91 -24.38 7.44 -13.77
N ARG A 92 -24.19 7.05 -12.50
CA ARG A 92 -24.80 5.86 -11.89
C ARG A 92 -24.71 5.85 -10.36
N ALA A 93 -25.56 5.03 -9.75
CA ALA A 93 -25.40 4.61 -8.36
C ALA A 93 -24.10 3.78 -8.21
N ILE A 94 -23.41 3.99 -7.10
CA ILE A 94 -22.21 3.21 -6.75
C ILE A 94 -22.64 2.22 -5.68
N SER A 95 -22.55 0.91 -5.93
CA SER A 95 -22.87 -0.10 -4.92
C SER A 95 -21.75 -0.22 -3.88
N ASN A 96 -22.06 -0.69 -2.66
CA ASN A 96 -21.05 -0.95 -1.63
C ASN A 96 -20.01 -1.97 -2.11
N VAL A 97 -20.46 -3.05 -2.77
CA VAL A 97 -19.56 -4.04 -3.38
C VAL A 97 -18.58 -3.40 -4.38
N THR A 98 -19.04 -2.44 -5.19
CA THR A 98 -18.14 -1.74 -6.12
C THR A 98 -17.17 -0.84 -5.36
N ALA A 99 -17.64 -0.08 -4.38
CA ALA A 99 -16.82 0.83 -3.59
C ALA A 99 -15.74 0.07 -2.80
N GLN A 100 -16.12 -1.03 -2.16
CA GLN A 100 -15.25 -1.98 -1.45
C GLN A 100 -14.14 -2.51 -2.34
N ARG A 101 -14.52 -3.17 -3.44
CA ARG A 101 -13.56 -3.77 -4.36
C ARG A 101 -12.57 -2.75 -4.89
N ARG A 102 -13.06 -1.59 -5.36
CA ARG A 102 -12.19 -0.55 -5.93
C ARG A 102 -11.26 0.07 -4.89
N SER A 103 -11.74 0.24 -3.65
CA SER A 103 -10.91 0.78 -2.56
C SER A 103 -9.81 -0.19 -2.16
N ALA A 104 -10.13 -1.48 -2.03
CA ALA A 104 -9.13 -2.53 -1.80
C ALA A 104 -8.09 -2.61 -2.91
N GLU A 105 -8.50 -2.69 -4.18
CA GLU A 105 -7.59 -2.70 -5.34
C GLU A 105 -6.66 -1.48 -5.35
N ALA A 106 -7.19 -0.29 -5.05
CA ALA A 106 -6.42 0.94 -5.00
C ALA A 106 -5.48 1.01 -3.80
N ALA A 107 -5.91 0.53 -2.63
CA ALA A 107 -5.09 0.46 -1.43
C ALA A 107 -3.91 -0.52 -1.62
N ASP A 108 -4.15 -1.69 -2.21
CA ASP A 108 -3.09 -2.66 -2.52
C ASP A 108 -2.03 -2.04 -3.45
N ALA A 109 -2.48 -1.43 -4.54
CA ALA A 109 -1.58 -0.81 -5.51
C ALA A 109 -0.83 0.39 -4.90
N ALA A 110 -1.50 1.23 -4.09
CA ALA A 110 -0.87 2.36 -3.40
C ALA A 110 0.16 1.88 -2.36
N ALA A 111 -0.17 0.85 -1.58
CA ALA A 111 0.75 0.23 -0.63
C ALA A 111 1.99 -0.30 -1.36
N GLN A 112 1.82 -1.00 -2.48
CA GLN A 112 2.95 -1.49 -3.28
C GLN A 112 3.84 -0.35 -3.78
N MET A 113 3.25 0.76 -4.27
CA MET A 113 3.99 1.93 -4.74
C MET A 113 4.81 2.58 -3.61
N VAL A 114 4.21 2.81 -2.44
CA VAL A 114 4.89 3.40 -1.28
C VAL A 114 5.97 2.45 -0.75
N LEU A 115 5.65 1.16 -0.61
CA LEU A 115 6.58 0.14 -0.14
C LEU A 115 7.71 -0.16 -1.13
N SER A 116 7.60 0.23 -2.40
CA SER A 116 8.71 0.17 -3.35
C SER A 116 9.51 1.49 -3.41
N GLY A 117 8.97 2.57 -2.87
CA GLY A 117 9.58 3.91 -2.86
C GLY A 117 10.74 4.09 -1.86
N PRO A 118 11.35 5.29 -1.83
CA PRO A 118 12.48 5.57 -0.95
C PRO A 118 12.08 5.84 0.51
N GLU A 119 10.79 6.06 0.78
CA GLU A 119 10.32 6.54 2.08
C GLU A 119 10.68 5.60 3.24
N THR A 120 11.14 6.22 4.34
CA THR A 120 11.45 5.59 5.62
C THR A 120 10.74 6.27 6.79
N VAL A 121 10.15 7.45 6.57
CA VAL A 121 9.41 8.20 7.60
C VAL A 121 7.94 7.82 7.53
N SER A 122 7.39 7.28 8.62
CA SER A 122 6.03 6.74 8.66
C SER A 122 4.95 7.77 8.26
N ALA A 123 5.06 9.01 8.72
CA ALA A 123 4.09 10.05 8.37
C ALA A 123 4.07 10.35 6.85
N LEU A 124 5.25 10.45 6.25
CA LEU A 124 5.39 10.73 4.81
C LEU A 124 4.92 9.54 3.96
N ALA A 125 5.21 8.31 4.40
CA ALA A 125 4.68 7.10 3.78
C ALA A 125 3.15 7.05 3.80
N CYS A 126 2.51 7.41 4.92
CA CYS A 126 1.05 7.44 5.01
C CYS A 126 0.42 8.56 4.15
N ASP A 127 1.05 9.73 4.08
CA ASP A 127 0.57 10.81 3.22
C ASP A 127 0.68 10.42 1.74
N GLN A 128 1.80 9.83 1.33
CA GLN A 128 1.97 9.33 -0.03
C GLN A 128 0.99 8.20 -0.36
N PHE A 129 0.73 7.30 0.59
CA PHE A 129 -0.25 6.23 0.45
C PHE A 129 -1.65 6.79 0.11
N ARG A 130 -2.12 7.79 0.87
CA ARG A 130 -3.42 8.42 0.60
C ARG A 130 -3.45 9.13 -0.75
N VAL A 131 -2.36 9.80 -1.14
CA VAL A 131 -2.24 10.48 -2.44
C VAL A 131 -2.35 9.49 -3.59
N GLU A 132 -1.60 8.38 -3.55
CA GLU A 132 -1.65 7.36 -4.59
C GLU A 132 -3.00 6.65 -4.63
N MET A 133 -3.57 6.33 -3.48
CA MET A 133 -4.89 5.72 -3.39
C MET A 133 -5.96 6.65 -3.99
N LEU A 134 -5.93 7.95 -3.69
CA LEU A 134 -6.83 8.93 -4.31
C LEU A 134 -6.65 8.98 -5.82
N ARG A 135 -5.39 9.01 -6.31
CA ARG A 135 -5.09 9.04 -7.74
C ARG A 135 -5.68 7.84 -8.46
N LEU A 136 -5.57 6.65 -7.89
CA LEU A 136 -6.10 5.40 -8.44
C LEU A 136 -7.64 5.34 -8.40
N LEU A 137 -8.28 5.95 -7.40
CA LEU A 137 -9.74 5.93 -7.25
C LEU A 137 -10.49 6.99 -8.07
N ARG A 138 -9.84 8.11 -8.43
CA ARG A 138 -10.49 9.26 -9.11
C ARG A 138 -11.19 8.92 -10.41
N GLU A 139 -10.68 7.94 -11.15
CA GLU A 139 -11.33 7.47 -12.38
C GLU A 139 -12.53 6.57 -12.07
N PRO A 140 -12.35 5.40 -11.41
CA PRO A 140 -13.42 4.42 -11.25
C PRO A 140 -14.55 4.91 -10.32
N LEU A 141 -14.24 5.79 -9.36
CA LEU A 141 -15.17 6.35 -8.39
C LEU A 141 -15.18 7.89 -8.49
N LYS A 142 -15.88 8.42 -9.49
CA LYS A 142 -16.01 9.89 -9.65
C LYS A 142 -16.59 10.53 -8.39
N GLY A 143 -15.91 11.57 -7.90
CA GLY A 143 -16.27 12.28 -6.67
C GLY A 143 -15.68 11.71 -5.38
N VAL A 144 -14.86 10.66 -5.47
CA VAL A 144 -14.19 10.05 -4.32
C VAL A 144 -13.29 11.03 -3.57
N ARG A 145 -13.22 10.84 -2.25
CA ARG A 145 -12.31 11.52 -1.34
C ARG A 145 -11.50 10.46 -0.59
N VAL A 146 -10.22 10.73 -0.38
CA VAL A 146 -9.35 9.92 0.47
C VAL A 146 -8.64 10.86 1.43
N THR A 147 -8.84 10.66 2.73
CA THR A 147 -8.31 11.54 3.79
C THR A 147 -7.82 10.70 4.97
N LYS A 148 -7.32 11.37 6.01
CA LYS A 148 -7.26 10.81 7.37
C LYS A 148 -8.69 10.62 7.90
N PHE A 149 -8.84 9.96 9.05
CA PHE A 149 -10.15 9.89 9.71
C PHE A 149 -10.66 11.29 10.05
N LEU A 150 -11.87 11.59 9.59
CA LEU A 150 -12.54 12.88 9.80
C LEU A 150 -13.97 12.68 10.31
N THR A 151 -14.63 11.62 9.88
CA THR A 151 -16.04 11.37 10.20
C THR A 151 -16.16 10.64 11.53
N ALA A 152 -16.86 11.24 12.49
CA ALA A 152 -17.13 10.61 13.78
C ALA A 152 -18.22 9.53 13.68
N GLY A 153 -18.19 8.56 14.60
CA GLY A 153 -19.24 7.53 14.73
C GLY A 153 -19.12 6.35 13.76
N ILE A 154 -18.05 6.29 12.96
CA ILE A 154 -17.68 5.12 12.17
C ILE A 154 -16.62 4.34 12.95
N GLU A 155 -16.82 3.03 13.12
CA GLU A 155 -15.81 2.14 13.72
C GLU A 155 -14.78 1.75 12.66
N PRO A 156 -13.50 2.14 12.79
CA PRO A 156 -12.50 1.80 11.79
C PRO A 156 -12.19 0.31 11.79
N LYS A 157 -12.05 -0.29 10.59
CA LYS A 157 -11.41 -1.61 10.46
C LYS A 157 -9.90 -1.49 10.59
N THR A 158 -9.24 -2.58 10.93
CA THR A 158 -7.78 -2.66 10.95
C THR A 158 -7.32 -3.73 9.97
N PHE A 159 -6.24 -3.45 9.24
CA PHE A 159 -5.61 -4.42 8.36
C PHE A 159 -4.08 -4.40 8.50
N PRO A 160 -3.41 -5.56 8.65
CA PRO A 160 -4.01 -6.88 8.86
C PRO A 160 -4.82 -6.93 10.17
N GLU A 161 -5.80 -7.83 10.24
CA GLU A 161 -6.52 -8.11 11.50
C GLU A 161 -5.55 -8.77 12.49
N ASP A 162 -5.64 -8.38 13.78
CA ASP A 162 -4.80 -8.93 14.87
C ASP A 162 -5.08 -10.40 15.16
#